data_AF-A0A925VHX0-F1
#
_entry.id   AF-A0A925VHX0-F1
#
_cell.length_a   1.000
_cell.length_b   1.000
_cell.length_c   1.000
_cell.angle_alpha   90.00
_cell.angle_beta   90.00
_cell.angle_gamma   90.00
#
_symmetry.space_group_name_H-M   'P 1'
#
loop_
_entity.id
_entity.type
_entity.pdbx_description
1 polymer ?
#
loop_
_entity_poly.entity_id
_entity_poly.type
_entity_poly.pdbx_seq_one_letter_code
_entity_poly.pdbx_strand_id
1 'polypeptide(L)'
;MPAATMPVVSASDQEGCPLREVLDRVGDKWSVLVVLCLREGTQRFNALRRPIEGISQRMLTETLRQLERDGLVQRTVYAQVPVRVEYVLTELGQTLIAPLTQLAAWAEQHRAAIVVARAAYDQTQGARLAH
;
A
#
# COMPACT_ATOMS: atom_id res chain seq x y z
N MET A 1 -4.15 -26.99 13.38
CA MET A 1 -3.56 -25.65 13.18
C MET A 1 -4.32 -24.70 14.09
N PRO A 2 -3.68 -23.99 15.04
CA PRO A 2 -4.42 -23.09 15.92
C PRO A 2 -4.81 -21.85 15.12
N ALA A 3 -6.08 -21.46 15.26
CA ALA A 3 -6.60 -20.20 14.76
C ALA A 3 -5.84 -19.05 15.43
N ALA A 4 -5.17 -18.21 14.65
CA ALA A 4 -4.60 -16.98 15.15
C ALA A 4 -5.76 -16.09 15.62
N THR A 5 -5.91 -15.97 16.94
CA THR A 5 -6.79 -15.00 17.58
C THR A 5 -6.32 -13.62 17.15
N MET A 6 -7.06 -12.98 16.24
CA MET A 6 -6.88 -11.55 15.98
C MET A 6 -7.32 -10.79 17.23
N PRO A 7 -6.52 -9.83 17.73
CA PRO A 7 -6.98 -8.97 18.80
C PRO A 7 -8.13 -8.11 18.26
N VAL A 8 -9.26 -8.16 18.97
CA VAL A 8 -10.40 -7.28 18.72
C VAL A 8 -9.94 -5.84 18.98
N VAL A 9 -9.88 -5.02 17.93
CA VAL A 9 -9.64 -3.59 18.05
C VAL A 9 -10.90 -2.96 18.67
N SER A 10 -10.81 -2.57 19.93
CA SER A 10 -11.84 -1.80 20.62
C SER A 10 -11.76 -0.34 20.20
N ALA A 11 -12.91 0.28 19.91
CA ALA A 11 -13.04 1.63 19.37
C ALA A 11 -12.75 2.77 20.39
N SER A 12 -11.96 2.51 21.42
CA SER A 12 -11.85 3.38 22.62
C SER A 12 -10.52 4.09 22.80
N ASP A 13 -9.56 3.97 21.89
CA ASP A 13 -8.29 4.71 21.95
C ASP A 13 -8.24 5.76 20.83
N GLN A 14 -8.70 6.97 21.16
CA GLN A 14 -8.60 8.15 20.27
C GLN A 14 -7.20 8.80 20.27
N GLU A 15 -6.21 8.19 20.93
CA GLU A 15 -4.79 8.52 20.76
C GLU A 15 -4.07 7.34 20.09
N GLY A 16 -3.70 7.53 18.82
CA GLY A 16 -2.68 6.73 18.13
C GLY A 16 -2.99 5.25 17.95
N CYS A 17 -4.15 4.88 17.38
CA CYS A 17 -4.36 3.52 16.91
C CYS A 17 -3.23 3.17 15.92
N PRO A 18 -2.28 2.28 16.28
CA PRO A 18 -1.08 2.06 15.48
C PRO A 18 -1.44 1.47 14.12
N LEU A 19 -2.53 0.71 14.06
CA LEU A 19 -3.08 0.20 12.81
C LEU A 19 -3.60 1.33 11.91
N ARG A 20 -4.32 2.32 12.46
CA ARG A 20 -4.81 3.45 11.66
C ARG A 20 -3.66 4.31 11.17
N GLU A 21 -2.66 4.59 11.99
CA GLU A 21 -1.48 5.34 11.55
C GLU A 21 -0.72 4.62 10.44
N VAL A 22 -0.55 3.29 10.56
CA VAL A 22 0.08 2.49 9.51
C VAL A 22 -0.80 2.43 8.26
N LEU A 23 -2.12 2.34 8.37
CA LEU A 23 -3.03 2.35 7.23
C LEU A 23 -3.10 3.73 6.55
N ASP A 24 -3.01 4.83 7.28
CA ASP A 24 -2.96 6.17 6.68
C ASP A 24 -1.63 6.39 5.93
N ARG A 25 -0.54 5.75 6.38
CA ARG A 25 0.80 5.87 5.78
C ARG A 25 1.06 4.88 4.65
N VAL A 26 0.64 3.63 4.81
CA VAL A 26 0.93 2.51 3.89
C VAL A 26 -0.30 2.12 3.07
N GLY A 27 -1.51 2.50 3.51
CA GLY A 27 -2.77 2.23 2.82
C GLY A 27 -3.14 3.25 1.75
N ASP A 28 -2.27 4.24 1.47
CA ASP A 28 -2.39 4.98 0.22
C ASP A 28 -2.23 4.01 -0.98
N LYS A 29 -2.97 4.26 -2.05
CA LYS A 29 -3.03 3.39 -3.24
C LYS A 29 -1.65 3.02 -3.80
N TRP A 30 -0.67 3.90 -3.66
CA TRP A 30 0.64 3.79 -4.31
C TRP A 30 1.68 3.14 -3.41
N SER A 31 1.64 3.38 -2.11
CA SER A 31 2.57 2.83 -1.12
C SER A 31 2.63 1.31 -1.20
N VAL A 32 1.48 0.64 -1.28
CA VAL A 32 1.41 -0.82 -1.47
C VAL A 32 2.10 -1.25 -2.76
N LEU A 33 1.83 -0.58 -3.88
CA LEU A 33 2.41 -0.93 -5.19
C LEU A 33 3.93 -0.71 -5.22
N VAL A 34 4.41 0.38 -4.62
CA VAL A 34 5.84 0.67 -4.52
C VAL A 34 6.56 -0.38 -3.67
N VAL A 35 6.01 -0.75 -2.51
CA VAL A 35 6.58 -1.80 -1.65
C VAL A 35 6.61 -3.14 -2.39
N LEU A 36 5.53 -3.50 -3.11
CA LEU A 36 5.49 -4.73 -3.90
C LEU A 36 6.50 -4.72 -5.06
N CYS A 37 6.78 -3.58 -5.70
CA CYS A 37 7.83 -3.48 -6.72
C CYS A 37 9.24 -3.60 -6.13
N LEU A 38 9.48 -3.00 -4.95
CA LEU A 38 10.78 -3.07 -4.27
C LEU A 38 11.07 -4.42 -3.63
N ARG A 39 10.06 -5.32 -3.53
CA ARG A 39 10.26 -6.70 -3.05
C ARG A 39 11.28 -7.48 -3.89
N GLU A 40 11.46 -7.12 -5.16
CA GLU A 40 12.38 -7.77 -6.11
C GLU A 40 13.82 -7.29 -5.94
N GLY A 41 14.06 -6.33 -5.04
CA GLY A 41 15.36 -5.77 -4.73
C GLY A 41 15.47 -4.29 -5.06
N THR A 42 16.71 -3.82 -5.20
CA THR A 42 17.03 -2.41 -5.44
C THR A 42 16.52 -1.94 -6.81
N GLN A 43 15.76 -0.84 -6.83
CA GLN A 43 15.18 -0.29 -8.05
C GLN A 43 15.51 1.19 -8.23
N ARG A 44 15.55 1.64 -9.50
CA ARG A 44 15.62 3.07 -9.86
C ARG A 44 14.23 3.66 -10.02
N PHE A 45 14.13 4.99 -9.93
CA PHE A 45 12.84 5.71 -10.06
C PHE A 45 12.01 5.29 -11.29
N ASN A 46 12.62 5.24 -12.47
CA ASN A 46 11.90 4.87 -13.70
C ASN A 46 11.52 3.38 -13.74
N ALA A 47 12.31 2.52 -13.09
CA ALA A 47 11.99 1.10 -12.98
C ALA A 47 10.79 0.88 -12.05
N LEU A 48 10.62 1.70 -11.01
CA LEU A 48 9.43 1.72 -10.16
C LEU A 48 8.21 2.32 -10.87
N ARG A 49 8.38 3.40 -11.64
CA ARG A 49 7.25 4.08 -12.30
C ARG A 49 6.61 3.23 -13.39
N ARG A 50 7.41 2.43 -14.11
CA ARG A 50 6.96 1.69 -15.30
C ARG A 50 5.87 0.63 -15.01
N PRO A 51 6.00 -0.25 -13.99
CA PRO A 51 4.98 -1.25 -13.68
C PRO A 51 3.76 -0.68 -12.93
N ILE A 52 3.86 0.52 -12.35
CA ILE A 52 2.79 1.12 -11.56
C ILE A 52 1.93 2.01 -12.49
N GLU A 53 0.97 1.42 -13.17
CA GLU A 53 0.10 2.16 -14.09
C GLU A 53 -0.71 3.26 -13.39
N GLY A 54 -0.74 4.44 -14.00
CA GLY A 54 -1.52 5.58 -13.52
C GLY A 54 -0.85 6.42 -12.42
N ILE A 55 0.34 6.04 -11.92
CA ILE A 55 1.09 6.89 -10.99
C ILE A 55 1.79 8.02 -11.74
N SER A 56 1.55 9.26 -11.31
CA SER A 56 2.32 10.39 -11.82
C SER A 56 3.72 10.43 -11.20
N GLN A 57 4.68 11.08 -11.87
CA GLN A 57 6.03 11.29 -11.31
C GLN A 57 5.99 12.02 -9.96
N ARG A 58 5.08 12.99 -9.82
CA ARG A 58 4.88 13.73 -8.58
C ARG A 58 4.44 12.79 -7.46
N MET A 59 3.41 11.98 -7.71
CA MET A 59 2.88 11.03 -6.73
C MET A 59 3.93 10.00 -6.33
N LEU A 60 4.67 9.41 -7.29
CA LEU A 60 5.75 8.48 -6.96
C LEU A 60 6.83 9.12 -6.09
N THR A 61 7.15 10.41 -6.34
CA THR A 61 8.12 11.14 -5.51
C THR A 61 7.59 11.38 -4.10
N GLU A 62 6.32 11.77 -3.96
CA GLU A 62 5.65 11.98 -2.67
C GLU A 62 5.59 10.65 -1.88
N THR A 63 5.17 9.56 -2.51
CA THR A 63 5.13 8.22 -1.92
C THR A 63 6.51 7.75 -1.47
N LEU A 64 7.55 7.87 -2.32
CA LEU A 64 8.90 7.46 -1.93
C LEU A 64 9.44 8.28 -0.76
N ARG A 65 9.15 9.59 -0.70
CA ARG A 65 9.53 10.45 0.44
C ARG A 65 8.81 10.05 1.72
N GLN A 66 7.53 9.69 1.63
CA GLN A 66 6.76 9.22 2.78
C GLN A 66 7.32 7.89 3.31
N LEU A 67 7.53 6.91 2.42
CA LEU A 67 8.12 5.61 2.78
C LEU A 67 9.55 5.75 3.33
N GLU A 68 10.33 6.71 2.84
CA GLU A 68 11.66 7.04 3.38
C GLU A 68 11.55 7.64 4.79
N ARG A 69 10.62 8.59 4.99
CA ARG A 69 10.37 9.21 6.30
C ARG A 69 9.89 8.20 7.34
N ASP A 70 9.10 7.22 6.93
CA ASP A 70 8.59 6.14 7.79
C ASP A 70 9.62 5.02 8.00
N GLY A 71 10.82 5.13 7.42
CA GLY A 71 11.90 4.16 7.58
C GLY A 71 11.66 2.83 6.87
N LEU A 72 10.75 2.79 5.89
CA LEU A 72 10.41 1.60 5.10
C LEU A 72 11.27 1.46 3.85
N VAL A 73 11.71 2.59 3.28
CA VAL A 73 12.53 2.64 2.08
C VAL A 73 13.82 3.42 2.36
N GLN A 74 14.94 2.89 1.93
CA GLN A 74 16.21 3.60 1.91
C GLN A 74 16.49 4.13 0.51
N ARG A 75 16.82 5.42 0.42
CA ARG A 75 17.24 6.10 -0.79
C ARG A 75 18.76 6.28 -0.79
N THR A 76 19.43 5.79 -1.84
CA THR A 76 20.89 5.95 -2.01
C THR A 76 21.20 6.73 -3.29
N VAL A 77 22.05 7.75 -3.17
CA VAL A 77 22.52 8.56 -4.29
C VAL A 77 23.97 8.22 -4.58
N TYR A 78 24.24 7.77 -5.80
CA TYR A 78 25.59 7.49 -6.28
C TYR A 78 26.07 8.68 -7.12
N ALA A 79 27.07 9.39 -6.60
CA ALA A 79 27.72 10.51 -7.24
C ALA A 79 28.72 10.05 -8.32
N GLN A 80 28.19 9.42 -9.36
CA GLN A 80 28.91 9.03 -10.57
C GLN A 80 28.31 9.75 -11.78
N VAL A 81 28.97 9.68 -12.94
CA VAL A 81 28.41 10.20 -14.20
C VAL A 81 27.87 9.02 -15.03
N PRO A 82 26.55 8.98 -15.35
CA PRO A 82 25.47 9.84 -14.88
C PRO A 82 25.06 9.55 -13.43
N VAL A 83 24.54 10.57 -12.72
CA VAL A 83 24.08 10.44 -11.32
C VAL A 83 22.99 9.38 -11.25
N ARG A 84 23.12 8.45 -10.30
CA ARG A 84 22.18 7.35 -10.12
C ARG A 84 21.53 7.43 -8.75
N VAL A 85 20.21 7.26 -8.71
CA VAL A 85 19.44 7.15 -7.47
C VAL A 85 18.77 5.79 -7.43
N GLU A 86 18.92 5.11 -6.31
CA GLU A 86 18.37 3.79 -6.06
C GLU A 86 17.54 3.78 -4.77
N TYR A 87 16.52 2.93 -4.76
CA TYR A 87 15.60 2.71 -3.67
C TYR A 87 15.58 1.23 -3.33
N VAL A 88 15.57 0.91 -2.04
CA VAL A 88 15.51 -0.47 -1.53
C VAL A 88 14.67 -0.49 -0.26
N LEU A 89 14.00 -1.60 0.02
CA LEU A 89 13.32 -1.77 1.30
C LEU A 89 14.34 -1.91 2.43
N THR A 90 14.08 -1.22 3.54
CA THR A 90 14.79 -1.48 4.80
C THR A 90 14.38 -2.82 5.38
N GLU A 91 15.03 -3.27 6.45
CA GLU A 91 14.60 -4.46 7.19
C GLU A 91 13.14 -4.32 7.67
N LEU A 92 12.77 -3.14 8.18
CA LEU A 92 11.40 -2.83 8.55
C LEU A 92 10.46 -2.90 7.33
N GLY A 93 10.82 -2.28 6.21
CA GLY A 93 10.02 -2.32 4.99
C GLY A 93 9.78 -3.73 4.44
N GLN A 94 10.75 -4.63 4.58
CA GLN A 94 10.60 -6.03 4.18
C GLN A 94 9.55 -6.77 5.01
N THR A 95 9.38 -6.43 6.29
CA THR A 95 8.33 -7.04 7.14
C THR A 95 6.92 -6.75 6.65
N LEU A 96 6.70 -5.67 5.88
CA LEU A 96 5.40 -5.33 5.29
C LEU A 96 5.02 -6.18 4.08
N ILE A 97 5.96 -6.89 3.46
CA ILE A 97 5.67 -7.71 2.27
C ILE A 97 4.63 -8.78 2.58
N ALA A 98 4.78 -9.49 3.70
CA ALA A 98 3.88 -10.57 4.10
C ALA A 98 2.43 -10.09 4.33
N PRO A 99 2.14 -9.08 5.18
CA PRO A 99 0.77 -8.61 5.40
C PRO A 99 0.15 -8.01 4.12
N LEU A 100 0.92 -7.28 3.31
CA LEU A 100 0.41 -6.73 2.04
C LEU A 100 0.09 -7.84 1.02
N THR A 101 0.90 -8.90 0.98
CA THR A 101 0.64 -10.05 0.11
C THR A 101 -0.62 -10.80 0.53
N GLN A 102 -0.84 -10.96 1.85
CA GLN A 102 -2.07 -11.56 2.37
C GLN A 102 -3.30 -10.72 2.04
N LEU A 103 -3.21 -9.40 2.21
CA LEU A 103 -4.29 -8.48 1.86
C LEU A 103 -4.60 -8.52 0.35
N ALA A 104 -3.56 -8.53 -0.49
CA ALA A 104 -3.71 -8.64 -1.94
C ALA A 104 -4.38 -9.96 -2.34
N ALA A 105 -3.98 -11.08 -1.74
CA ALA A 105 -4.59 -12.39 -1.99
C ALA A 105 -6.06 -12.43 -1.57
N TRP A 106 -6.38 -11.88 -0.39
CA TRP A 106 -7.77 -11.77 0.06
C TRP A 106 -8.61 -10.90 -0.88
N ALA A 107 -8.06 -9.76 -1.33
CA ALA A 107 -8.74 -8.84 -2.24
C ALA A 107 -9.00 -9.49 -3.61
N GLU A 108 -8.06 -10.26 -4.13
CA GLU A 108 -8.24 -11.04 -5.36
C GLU A 108 -9.37 -12.07 -5.19
N GLN A 109 -9.32 -12.86 -4.12
CA GLN A 109 -10.29 -13.90 -3.83
C GLN A 109 -11.73 -13.36 -3.70
N HIS A 110 -11.90 -12.17 -3.11
CA HIS A 110 -13.20 -11.60 -2.81
C HIS A 110 -13.65 -10.50 -3.78
N ARG A 111 -12.85 -10.20 -4.82
CA ARG A 111 -13.15 -9.12 -5.78
C ARG A 111 -14.55 -9.22 -6.36
N ALA A 112 -14.93 -10.41 -6.84
CA ALA A 112 -16.24 -10.64 -7.46
C ALA A 112 -17.38 -10.37 -6.48
N ALA A 113 -17.26 -10.87 -5.24
CA ALA A 113 -18.26 -10.66 -4.20
C ALA A 113 -18.42 -9.17 -3.85
N ILE A 114 -17.31 -8.42 -3.76
CA ILE A 114 -17.32 -6.97 -3.52
C ILE A 114 -18.03 -6.23 -4.66
N VAL A 115 -17.76 -6.60 -5.93
CA VAL A 115 -18.42 -5.98 -7.10
C VAL A 115 -19.93 -6.23 -7.07
N VAL A 116 -20.36 -7.45 -6.79
CA VAL A 116 -21.79 -7.81 -6.68
C VAL A 116 -22.45 -7.01 -5.55
N ALA A 117 -21.82 -6.94 -4.39
CA ALA A 117 -22.34 -6.20 -3.23
C ALA A 117 -22.50 -4.70 -3.54
N ARG A 118 -21.52 -4.09 -4.23
CA ARG A 118 -21.60 -2.68 -4.65
C ARG A 118 -22.76 -2.44 -5.60
N ALA A 119 -22.90 -3.27 -6.64
CA ALA A 119 -23.99 -3.14 -7.60
C ALA A 119 -25.37 -3.27 -6.94
N ALA A 120 -25.54 -4.21 -6.00
CA ALA A 120 -26.78 -4.38 -5.25
C ALA A 120 -27.11 -3.16 -4.37
N TYR A 121 -26.10 -2.57 -3.72
CA TYR A 121 -26.27 -1.36 -2.92
C TYR A 121 -26.69 -0.17 -3.79
N ASP A 122 -25.99 0.06 -4.91
CA ASP A 122 -26.26 1.19 -5.81
C ASP A 122 -27.66 1.11 -6.42
N GLN A 123 -28.14 -0.09 -6.76
CA GLN A 123 -29.52 -0.31 -7.21
C GLN A 123 -30.55 0.02 -6.13
N THR A 124 -30.28 -0.37 -4.88
CA THR A 124 -31.18 -0.12 -3.75
C THR A 124 -31.24 1.37 -3.40
N GLN A 125 -30.11 2.09 -3.44
CA GLN A 125 -30.05 3.53 -3.22
C GLN A 125 -30.67 4.32 -4.36
N GLY A 126 -30.41 3.94 -5.61
CA GLY A 126 -31.05 4.53 -6.79
C GLY A 126 -32.57 4.39 -6.77
N ALA A 127 -33.09 3.24 -6.33
CA ALA A 127 -34.52 3.02 -6.15
C ALA A 127 -35.12 3.87 -5.00
N ARG A 128 -34.34 4.14 -3.95
CA ARG A 128 -34.77 4.92 -2.78
C ARG A 128 -34.80 6.44 -3.03
N LEU A 129 -34.02 6.93 -3.99
CA LEU A 129 -34.02 8.34 -4.42
C LEU A 129 -35.07 8.63 -5.51
N ALA A 130 -35.61 7.58 -6.16
CA ALA A 130 -36.66 7.69 -7.17
C ALA A 130 -38.09 7.62 -6.59
N HIS A 131 -38.22 7.43 -5.28
CA HIS A 131 -39.46 7.42 -4.49
C HIS A 131 -39.50 8.61 -3.54
#